data_AF-A0A9D1EZ80-F1
#
_entry.id   AF-A0A9D1EZ80-F1
#
_cell.length_a   1.000
_cell.length_b   1.000
_cell.length_c   1.000
_cell.angle_alpha   90.00
_cell.angle_beta   90.00
_cell.angle_gamma   90.00
#
_symmetry.space_group_name_H-M   'P 1'
#
loop_
_entity.id
_entity.type
_entity.pdbx_description
1 polymer ?
#
loop_
_entity_poly.entity_id
_entity_poly.type
_entity_poly.pdbx_seq_one_letter_code
_entity_poly.pdbx_strand_id
1 'polypeptide(L)'
;MNLTVNNYYIRHRQQNFNGLLDGAVTSGLKLLDTNEMANAVLIDVGAMVVPRTYYDTKARNKDAGAETFFRELSGTFINCLSAGLLGIGIAKIANNRVMPEVKIDANTWFSKDSVNVLKTAWDNADNRIDKYVQNVFDNLGGRDYKNMQHFKDIEWDKVQWHNNNNWKHIFWNNAGFVDIDEKLKTKNGIITTMTQLIEDKTITKRDKDNALKIMHARIANALGAERDIQVKIGNHTLGATLENVLRDTYDMGRKVFANKEINIDTALKKIAKVNNIKIFGALAGASALGLTNQYINRKITEKRTGKKGFVGDVDYAQKTAASKITKPEEDKNLWLKKIAASAGMIAMVIGVMKVKNLKDFVKKLEFTGPVTSGNAIKIVYASTIVGRFLAADNTTELRESVTRDYFGFLNWLVFGGFAAKGVANLLDKDRKNLFNIKKEGKGLKHWLNDLNLKTHAEIAAKGKDFAKKNIWKLNAAHIAGLAYSAITLGVLLPMINDKMTKYKARKEAAKV
;
A
#
# COMPACT_ATOMS: atom_id res chain seq x y z
N MET A 1 29.33 -6.39 -47.73
CA MET A 1 28.46 -7.58 -47.80
C MET A 1 28.96 -8.56 -46.74
N ASN A 2 28.10 -8.81 -45.77
CA ASN A 2 28.07 -9.84 -44.72
C ASN A 2 29.28 -10.74 -44.35
N LEU A 3 29.40 -10.84 -43.02
CA LEU A 3 29.70 -12.00 -42.17
C LEU A 3 31.17 -12.37 -41.91
N THR A 4 31.60 -12.13 -40.67
CA THR A 4 32.07 -13.23 -39.82
C THR A 4 31.95 -12.88 -38.33
N VAL A 5 31.65 -13.94 -37.60
CA VAL A 5 31.18 -14.06 -36.23
C VAL A 5 32.31 -13.79 -35.23
N ASN A 6 32.01 -13.14 -34.11
CA ASN A 6 32.63 -13.52 -32.85
C ASN A 6 31.60 -13.52 -31.72
N ASN A 7 31.15 -14.75 -31.43
CA ASN A 7 30.45 -15.14 -30.23
C ASN A 7 31.36 -14.91 -29.02
N TYR A 8 30.97 -14.00 -28.13
CA TYR A 8 31.22 -14.17 -26.70
C TYR A 8 29.87 -14.18 -25.99
N TYR A 9 29.17 -15.31 -26.10
CA TYR A 9 28.16 -15.71 -25.13
C TYR A 9 28.88 -16.09 -23.84
N ILE A 10 29.25 -15.07 -23.08
CA ILE A 10 29.61 -15.25 -21.68
C ILE A 10 28.29 -15.27 -20.88
N ARG A 11 27.69 -16.45 -20.77
CA ARG A 11 26.76 -16.76 -19.67
C ARG A 11 27.56 -16.72 -18.38
N HIS A 12 27.64 -15.58 -17.71
CA HIS A 12 28.20 -15.51 -16.38
C HIS A 12 27.15 -15.14 -15.34
N ARG A 13 27.17 -15.99 -14.30
CA ARG A 13 26.15 -16.22 -13.29
C ARG A 13 25.74 -14.94 -12.59
N GLN A 14 24.44 -14.85 -12.37
CA GLN A 14 23.80 -14.06 -11.31
C GLN A 14 24.69 -13.97 -10.06
N GLN A 15 24.74 -12.80 -9.43
CA GLN A 15 24.88 -12.81 -7.97
C GLN A 15 23.57 -13.34 -7.39
N ASN A 16 23.53 -14.65 -7.29
CA ASN A 16 22.49 -15.39 -6.61
C ASN A 16 22.70 -15.25 -5.11
N PHE A 17 21.64 -14.83 -4.40
CA PHE A 17 21.40 -15.40 -3.10
C PHE A 17 21.24 -16.92 -3.34
N ASN A 18 22.32 -17.68 -3.14
CA ASN A 18 22.44 -19.08 -3.56
C ASN A 18 21.54 -20.07 -2.79
N GLY A 19 20.63 -19.58 -1.94
CA GLY A 19 19.60 -20.41 -1.34
C GLY A 19 18.39 -20.53 -2.27
N LEU A 20 17.84 -21.73 -2.41
CA LEU A 20 16.61 -22.00 -3.16
C LEU A 20 15.41 -21.12 -2.70
N LEU A 21 15.48 -20.61 -1.46
CA LEU A 21 14.51 -19.73 -0.81
C LEU A 21 14.81 -18.23 -0.97
N ASP A 22 15.89 -17.85 -1.65
CA ASP A 22 16.59 -16.61 -1.34
C ASP A 22 16.67 -15.63 -2.54
N GLY A 23 16.49 -16.12 -3.77
CA GLY A 23 16.45 -15.28 -4.97
C GLY A 23 15.04 -14.78 -5.31
N ALA A 24 14.17 -15.68 -5.76
CA ALA A 24 12.83 -15.32 -6.25
C ALA A 24 11.87 -14.97 -5.10
N VAL A 25 11.88 -15.76 -4.02
CA VAL A 25 11.01 -15.52 -2.85
C VAL A 25 11.39 -14.21 -2.16
N THR A 26 12.68 -13.97 -1.88
CA THR A 26 13.13 -12.67 -1.34
C THR A 26 12.77 -11.51 -2.26
N SER A 27 12.93 -11.67 -3.57
CA SER A 27 12.57 -10.61 -4.52
C SER A 27 11.07 -10.32 -4.53
N GLY A 28 10.23 -11.37 -4.46
CA GLY A 28 8.79 -11.25 -4.31
C GLY A 28 8.41 -10.57 -3.00
N LEU A 29 8.95 -11.03 -1.87
CA LEU A 29 8.68 -10.46 -0.55
C LEU A 29 9.16 -9.00 -0.44
N LYS A 30 10.30 -8.68 -1.06
CA LYS A 30 10.81 -7.31 -1.16
C LYS A 30 9.87 -6.42 -1.96
N LEU A 31 9.34 -6.90 -3.08
CA LEU A 31 8.34 -6.16 -3.85
C LEU A 31 7.09 -5.88 -3.01
N LEU A 32 6.62 -6.85 -2.23
CA LEU A 32 5.45 -6.68 -1.36
C LEU A 32 5.73 -5.72 -0.20
N ASP A 33 6.93 -5.75 0.36
CA ASP A 33 7.30 -4.87 1.48
C ASP A 33 7.44 -3.40 1.04
N THR A 34 7.89 -3.19 -0.20
CA THR A 34 8.13 -1.86 -0.78
C THR A 34 6.91 -1.30 -1.53
N ASN A 35 5.97 -2.15 -1.95
CA ASN A 35 4.74 -1.74 -2.63
C ASN A 35 3.50 -2.17 -1.83
N GLU A 36 2.97 -1.23 -1.05
CA GLU A 36 1.83 -1.47 -0.16
C GLU A 36 0.57 -1.96 -0.88
N MET A 37 0.34 -1.54 -2.13
CA MET A 37 -0.82 -2.00 -2.90
C MET A 37 -0.61 -3.35 -3.55
N ALA A 38 0.58 -3.64 -4.09
CA ALA A 38 0.89 -4.99 -4.56
C ALA A 38 0.76 -6.00 -3.41
N ASN A 39 1.19 -5.62 -2.21
CA ASN A 39 0.98 -6.40 -0.99
C ASN A 39 -0.50 -6.57 -0.65
N ALA A 40 -1.26 -5.47 -0.63
CA ALA A 40 -2.68 -5.49 -0.34
C ALA A 40 -3.45 -6.40 -1.31
N VAL A 41 -3.23 -6.23 -2.62
CA VAL A 41 -3.88 -7.01 -3.68
C VAL A 41 -3.45 -8.48 -3.62
N LEU A 42 -2.17 -8.77 -3.42
CA LEU A 42 -1.71 -10.16 -3.36
C LEU A 42 -2.25 -10.88 -2.13
N ILE A 43 -2.23 -10.24 -0.96
CA ILE A 43 -2.82 -10.80 0.26
C ILE A 43 -4.31 -11.03 0.05
N ASP A 44 -5.03 -10.05 -0.49
CA ASP A 44 -6.48 -10.16 -0.67
C ASP A 44 -6.82 -11.27 -1.66
N VAL A 45 -6.18 -11.32 -2.84
CA VAL A 45 -6.45 -12.35 -3.85
C VAL A 45 -5.92 -13.73 -3.42
N GLY A 46 -4.64 -13.82 -3.08
CA GLY A 46 -3.94 -15.08 -2.86
C GLY A 46 -4.22 -15.72 -1.51
N ALA A 47 -4.30 -14.93 -0.44
CA ALA A 47 -4.52 -15.43 0.91
C ALA A 47 -6.00 -15.45 1.32
N MET A 48 -6.86 -14.72 0.62
CA MET A 48 -8.28 -14.60 0.97
C MET A 48 -9.23 -15.04 -0.16
N VAL A 49 -9.23 -14.41 -1.34
CA VAL A 49 -10.22 -14.69 -2.41
C VAL A 49 -10.14 -16.15 -2.84
N VAL A 50 -8.97 -16.59 -3.33
CA VAL A 50 -8.78 -17.94 -3.89
C VAL A 50 -9.13 -19.06 -2.89
N PRO A 51 -8.55 -19.10 -1.67
CA PRO A 51 -8.84 -20.19 -0.72
C PRO A 51 -10.30 -20.17 -0.25
N ARG A 52 -10.93 -19.00 -0.08
CA ARG A 52 -12.35 -18.90 0.29
C ARG A 52 -13.26 -19.38 -0.82
N THR A 53 -13.01 -18.94 -2.05
CA THR A 53 -13.74 -19.42 -3.23
C THR A 53 -13.68 -20.93 -3.30
N TYR A 54 -12.48 -21.51 -3.14
CA TYR A 54 -12.30 -22.95 -3.14
C TYR A 54 -13.10 -23.64 -2.03
N TYR A 55 -13.01 -23.13 -0.79
CA TYR A 55 -13.76 -23.67 0.34
C TYR A 55 -15.27 -23.61 0.10
N ASP A 56 -15.82 -22.46 -0.30
CA ASP A 56 -17.26 -22.29 -0.53
C ASP A 56 -17.76 -23.16 -1.68
N THR A 57 -16.98 -23.31 -2.76
CA THR A 57 -17.30 -24.24 -3.86
C THR A 57 -17.44 -25.67 -3.36
N LYS A 58 -16.53 -26.13 -2.48
CA LYS A 58 -16.45 -27.53 -2.04
C LYS A 58 -17.39 -27.84 -0.88
N ALA A 59 -17.48 -26.95 0.10
CA ALA A 59 -18.19 -27.19 1.36
C ALA A 59 -19.67 -26.76 1.30
N ARG A 60 -20.03 -25.86 0.38
CA ARG A 60 -21.40 -25.34 0.23
C ARG A 60 -21.99 -25.77 -1.11
N ASN A 61 -21.62 -25.07 -2.19
CA ASN A 61 -22.05 -25.38 -3.56
C ASN A 61 -21.29 -24.52 -4.58
N LYS A 62 -21.37 -24.89 -5.87
CA LYS A 62 -20.70 -24.17 -6.97
C LYS A 62 -21.14 -22.71 -7.06
N ASP A 63 -22.40 -22.40 -6.80
CA ASP A 63 -22.93 -21.04 -6.90
C ASP A 63 -22.38 -20.12 -5.81
N ALA A 64 -22.27 -20.62 -4.57
CA ALA A 64 -21.65 -19.93 -3.46
C ALA A 64 -20.18 -19.61 -3.74
N GLY A 65 -19.42 -20.57 -4.26
CA GLY A 65 -18.03 -20.34 -4.66
C GLY A 65 -17.89 -19.29 -5.75
N ALA A 66 -18.73 -19.34 -6.78
CA ALA A 66 -18.70 -18.36 -7.87
C ALA A 66 -19.12 -16.95 -7.39
N GLU A 67 -20.18 -16.82 -6.57
CA GLU A 67 -20.52 -15.55 -5.95
C GLU A 67 -19.39 -15.02 -5.07
N THR A 68 -18.79 -15.86 -4.23
CA THR A 68 -17.64 -15.47 -3.39
C THR A 68 -16.47 -14.99 -4.25
N PHE A 69 -16.16 -15.66 -5.37
CA PHE A 69 -15.10 -15.22 -6.28
C PHE A 69 -15.37 -13.81 -6.82
N PHE A 70 -16.53 -13.59 -7.44
CA PHE A 70 -16.87 -12.28 -8.02
C PHE A 70 -16.93 -11.19 -6.95
N ARG A 71 -17.55 -11.49 -5.79
CA ARG A 71 -17.74 -10.55 -4.68
C ARG A 71 -16.43 -10.11 -4.04
N GLU A 72 -15.51 -11.05 -3.82
CA GLU A 72 -14.24 -10.74 -3.19
C GLU A 72 -13.26 -10.12 -4.21
N LEU A 73 -13.23 -10.59 -5.47
CA LEU A 73 -12.39 -10.00 -6.53
C LEU A 73 -12.82 -8.57 -6.90
N SER A 74 -14.12 -8.32 -7.05
CA SER A 74 -14.63 -6.96 -7.27
C SER A 74 -14.38 -6.08 -6.05
N GLY A 75 -14.46 -6.66 -4.85
CA GLY A 75 -14.05 -6.04 -3.60
C GLY A 75 -12.58 -5.60 -3.63
N THR A 76 -11.66 -6.47 -4.04
CA THR A 76 -10.23 -6.13 -4.17
C THR A 76 -10.02 -4.95 -5.13
N PHE A 77 -10.66 -4.99 -6.30
CA PHE A 77 -10.58 -3.90 -7.28
C PHE A 77 -11.09 -2.58 -6.70
N ILE A 78 -12.26 -2.59 -6.06
CA ILE A 78 -12.86 -1.39 -5.47
C ILE A 78 -11.97 -0.86 -4.35
N ASN A 79 -11.60 -1.70 -3.40
CA ASN A 79 -10.86 -1.30 -2.20
C ASN A 79 -9.46 -0.79 -2.53
N CYS A 80 -8.73 -1.50 -3.41
CA CYS A 80 -7.32 -1.24 -3.64
C CYS A 80 -7.06 -0.30 -4.81
N LEU A 81 -7.89 -0.31 -5.86
CA LEU A 81 -7.56 0.33 -7.14
C LEU A 81 -8.48 1.49 -7.51
N SER A 82 -9.77 1.41 -7.18
CA SER A 82 -10.76 2.35 -7.72
C SER A 82 -10.51 3.82 -7.34
N ALA A 83 -10.15 4.11 -6.08
CA ALA A 83 -9.87 5.49 -5.66
C ALA A 83 -8.62 6.09 -6.34
N GLY A 84 -7.60 5.28 -6.65
CA GLY A 84 -6.45 5.76 -7.43
C GLY A 84 -6.85 6.12 -8.87
N LEU A 85 -7.60 5.23 -9.54
CA LEU A 85 -8.09 5.43 -10.90
C LEU A 85 -9.06 6.61 -11.02
N LEU A 86 -10.03 6.70 -10.11
CA LEU A 86 -10.95 7.84 -10.01
C LEU A 86 -10.17 9.13 -9.72
N GLY A 87 -9.16 9.07 -8.84
CA GLY A 87 -8.29 10.20 -8.55
C GLY A 87 -7.62 10.76 -9.80
N ILE A 88 -7.07 9.90 -10.67
CA ILE A 88 -6.47 10.33 -11.94
C ILE A 88 -7.50 11.05 -12.83
N GLY A 89 -8.70 10.47 -12.98
CA GLY A 89 -9.76 11.05 -13.81
C GLY A 89 -10.26 12.39 -13.27
N ILE A 90 -10.56 12.45 -11.98
CA ILE A 90 -11.05 13.65 -11.29
C ILE A 90 -9.98 14.75 -11.32
N ALA A 91 -8.70 14.41 -11.13
CA ALA A 91 -7.61 15.39 -11.20
C ALA A 91 -7.55 16.06 -12.58
N LYS A 92 -7.67 15.30 -13.68
CA LYS A 92 -7.69 15.85 -15.03
C LYS A 92 -8.86 16.81 -15.25
N ILE A 93 -10.06 16.42 -14.81
CA ILE A 93 -11.26 17.26 -14.94
C ILE A 93 -11.14 18.52 -14.08
N ALA A 94 -10.77 18.37 -12.81
CA ALA A 94 -10.62 19.48 -11.87
C ALA A 94 -9.54 20.47 -12.33
N ASN A 95 -8.43 19.97 -12.89
CA ASN A 95 -7.38 20.82 -13.44
C ASN A 95 -7.87 21.73 -14.58
N ASN A 96 -8.79 21.25 -15.40
CA ASN A 96 -9.35 22.03 -16.52
C ASN A 96 -10.47 23.00 -16.09
N ARG A 97 -11.09 22.78 -14.92
CA ARG A 97 -12.25 23.57 -14.46
C ARG A 97 -11.92 24.55 -13.34
N VAL A 98 -10.94 24.24 -12.50
CA VAL A 98 -10.56 25.07 -11.35
C VAL A 98 -9.35 25.91 -11.74
N MET A 99 -9.48 27.23 -11.70
CA MET A 99 -8.41 28.17 -12.09
C MET A 99 -7.84 27.80 -13.47
N PRO A 100 -8.68 27.72 -14.53
CA PRO A 100 -8.30 27.20 -15.85
C PRO A 100 -7.10 27.94 -16.48
N GLU A 101 -6.91 29.21 -16.14
CA GLU A 101 -5.81 30.07 -16.56
C GLU A 101 -4.44 29.59 -16.05
N VAL A 102 -4.39 28.86 -14.94
CA VAL A 102 -3.15 28.41 -14.31
C VAL A 102 -2.82 27.00 -14.77
N LYS A 103 -1.85 26.84 -15.67
CA LYS A 103 -1.47 25.52 -16.18
C LYS A 103 -0.61 24.77 -15.17
N ILE A 104 -1.14 23.69 -14.58
CA ILE A 104 -0.37 22.75 -13.76
C ILE A 104 -0.52 21.33 -14.30
N ASP A 105 0.41 20.45 -13.94
CA ASP A 105 0.29 19.02 -14.21
C ASP A 105 -0.75 18.38 -13.27
N ALA A 106 -1.80 17.80 -13.85
CA ALA A 106 -2.86 17.11 -13.12
C ALA A 106 -2.40 15.80 -12.48
N ASN A 107 -1.28 15.22 -12.94
CA ASN A 107 -0.71 13.97 -12.42
C ASN A 107 0.31 14.23 -11.30
N THR A 108 -0.10 15.01 -10.31
CA THR A 108 0.71 15.32 -9.11
C THR A 108 0.06 14.74 -7.86
N TRP A 109 0.88 14.36 -6.88
CA TRP A 109 0.46 13.59 -5.69
C TRP A 109 1.03 14.16 -4.38
N PHE A 110 1.30 15.45 -4.37
CA PHE A 110 1.87 16.14 -3.21
C PHE A 110 0.89 16.18 -2.04
N SER A 111 1.32 15.73 -0.86
CA SER A 111 0.61 15.99 0.39
C SER A 111 0.77 17.46 0.81
N LYS A 112 -0.08 17.94 1.72
CA LYS A 112 0.09 19.30 2.27
C LYS A 112 1.45 19.49 2.96
N ASP A 113 1.90 18.47 3.69
CA ASP A 113 3.21 18.51 4.37
C ASP A 113 4.35 18.58 3.34
N SER A 114 4.24 17.85 2.22
CA SER A 114 5.23 17.87 1.13
C SER A 114 5.28 19.25 0.47
N VAL A 115 4.12 19.82 0.11
CA VAL A 115 4.04 21.19 -0.43
C VAL A 115 4.70 22.20 0.52
N ASN A 116 4.37 22.17 1.81
CA ASN A 116 4.90 23.12 2.77
C ASN A 116 6.42 22.99 2.95
N VAL A 117 6.92 21.77 3.20
CA VAL A 117 8.37 21.53 3.42
C VAL A 117 9.18 21.91 2.19
N LEU A 118 8.76 21.47 1.01
CA LEU A 118 9.50 21.71 -0.22
C LEU A 118 9.38 23.16 -0.70
N LYS A 119 8.25 23.86 -0.43
CA LYS A 119 8.16 25.32 -0.64
C LYS A 119 9.12 26.08 0.28
N THR A 120 9.21 25.72 1.56
CA THR A 120 10.20 26.31 2.46
C THR A 120 11.63 26.02 2.00
N ALA A 121 11.90 24.82 1.49
CA ALA A 121 13.21 24.48 0.91
C ALA A 121 13.56 25.39 -0.27
N TRP A 122 12.57 25.68 -1.13
CA TRP A 122 12.71 26.56 -2.29
C TRP A 122 12.86 28.03 -1.91
N ASP A 123 12.08 28.51 -0.94
CA ASP A 123 12.15 29.90 -0.48
C ASP A 123 13.52 30.22 0.13
N ASN A 124 14.14 29.22 0.78
CA ASN A 124 15.50 29.29 1.30
C ASN A 124 16.59 29.04 0.24
N ALA A 125 16.23 28.91 -1.04
CA ALA A 125 17.16 28.53 -2.12
C ALA A 125 17.48 29.67 -3.10
N ASP A 126 17.01 30.90 -2.86
CA ASP A 126 17.27 32.07 -3.74
C ASP A 126 16.95 31.80 -5.22
N ASN A 127 15.85 31.08 -5.50
CA ASN A 127 15.45 30.63 -6.84
C ASN A 127 16.47 29.72 -7.57
N ARG A 128 17.35 29.03 -6.85
CA ARG A 128 18.31 28.07 -7.42
C ARG A 128 17.92 26.63 -7.13
N ILE A 129 17.89 25.79 -8.17
CA ILE A 129 17.49 24.39 -8.05
C ILE A 129 18.52 23.57 -7.26
N ASP A 130 19.81 23.81 -7.45
CA ASP A 130 20.86 23.12 -6.71
C ASP A 130 20.77 23.37 -5.20
N LYS A 131 20.54 24.62 -4.80
CA LYS A 131 20.29 24.98 -3.39
C LYS A 131 19.00 24.37 -2.86
N TYR A 132 17.93 24.33 -3.65
CA TYR A 132 16.68 23.68 -3.25
C TYR A 132 16.87 22.19 -2.98
N VAL A 133 17.51 21.49 -3.91
CA VAL A 133 17.84 20.06 -3.76
C VAL A 133 18.72 19.83 -2.55
N GLN A 134 19.74 20.67 -2.36
CA GLN A 134 20.60 20.61 -1.18
C GLN A 134 19.80 20.84 0.12
N ASN A 135 18.93 21.84 0.18
CA ASN A 135 18.10 22.14 1.35
C ASN A 135 17.21 20.95 1.72
N VAL A 136 16.66 20.25 0.73
CA VAL A 136 15.87 19.04 0.97
C VAL A 136 16.73 17.91 1.52
N PHE A 137 17.84 17.59 0.85
CA PHE A 137 18.67 16.45 1.24
C PHE A 137 19.44 16.69 2.54
N ASP A 138 19.96 17.89 2.80
CA ASP A 138 20.68 18.18 4.05
C ASP A 138 19.77 18.09 5.29
N ASN A 139 18.46 18.25 5.10
CA ASN A 139 17.45 18.10 6.15
C ASN A 139 16.73 16.75 6.13
N LEU A 140 17.16 15.82 5.26
CA LEU A 140 16.68 14.45 5.21
C LEU A 140 17.29 13.65 6.35
N GLY A 141 16.46 12.92 7.08
CA GLY A 141 16.89 11.91 8.02
C GLY A 141 16.06 10.63 7.94
N GLY A 142 16.64 9.53 8.38
CA GLY A 142 16.01 8.22 8.40
C GLY A 142 16.33 7.46 9.69
N ARG A 143 15.34 6.73 10.21
CA ARG A 143 15.53 5.95 11.43
C ARG A 143 16.23 4.62 11.13
N ASP A 144 17.44 4.44 11.64
CA ASP A 144 18.11 3.14 11.72
C ASP A 144 18.17 2.67 13.17
N TYR A 145 17.46 1.58 13.47
CA TYR A 145 17.34 1.04 14.82
C TYR A 145 16.76 2.08 15.79
N LYS A 146 17.56 2.57 16.75
CA LYS A 146 17.17 3.61 17.71
C LYS A 146 17.53 5.02 17.25
N ASN A 147 18.45 5.15 16.30
CA ASN A 147 19.07 6.43 15.94
C ASN A 147 18.38 7.04 14.72
N MET A 148 18.35 8.37 14.67
CA MET A 148 17.98 9.12 13.49
C MET A 148 19.27 9.51 12.77
N GLN A 149 19.54 8.86 11.64
CA GLN A 149 20.67 9.20 10.79
C GLN A 149 20.28 10.34 9.86
N HIS A 150 21.14 11.34 9.72
CA HIS A 150 20.91 12.50 8.88
C HIS A 150 21.83 12.48 7.67
N PHE A 151 21.29 12.78 6.50
CA PHE A 151 21.99 12.68 5.23
C PHE A 151 23.25 13.57 5.16
N LYS A 152 23.18 14.77 5.75
CA LYS A 152 24.32 15.70 5.83
C LYS A 152 25.47 15.20 6.70
N ASP A 153 25.18 14.31 7.65
CA ASP A 153 26.12 13.82 8.66
C ASP A 153 26.69 12.43 8.29
N ILE A 154 26.38 11.93 7.08
CA ILE A 154 26.90 10.65 6.56
C ILE A 154 28.39 10.81 6.22
N GLU A 155 29.20 9.88 6.74
CA GLU A 155 30.60 9.69 6.34
C GLU A 155 30.66 8.84 5.06
N TRP A 156 30.47 9.48 3.90
CA TRP A 156 30.28 8.84 2.58
C TRP A 156 31.41 7.89 2.16
N ASP A 157 32.64 8.18 2.59
CA ASP A 157 33.85 7.37 2.36
C ASP A 157 33.85 6.06 3.15
N LYS A 158 33.14 6.01 4.28
CA LYS A 158 33.02 4.82 5.14
C LYS A 158 31.80 3.96 4.83
N VAL A 159 30.92 4.41 3.93
CA VAL A 159 29.73 3.65 3.55
C VAL A 159 30.13 2.38 2.78
N GLN A 160 29.71 1.23 3.29
CA GLN A 160 29.82 -0.03 2.56
C GLN A 160 28.72 -0.12 1.51
N TRP A 161 29.10 0.12 0.25
CA TRP A 161 28.15 0.17 -0.86
C TRP A 161 27.64 -1.20 -1.28
N HIS A 162 26.32 -1.37 -1.29
CA HIS A 162 25.68 -2.51 -1.93
C HIS A 162 25.51 -2.24 -3.44
N ASN A 163 26.23 -2.98 -4.28
CA ASN A 163 26.12 -2.86 -5.73
C ASN A 163 25.13 -3.86 -6.32
N ASN A 164 24.33 -3.40 -7.28
CA ASN A 164 23.45 -4.26 -8.05
C ASN A 164 23.93 -4.31 -9.51
N ASN A 165 24.44 -5.47 -9.93
CA ASN A 165 24.97 -5.66 -11.29
C ASN A 165 23.94 -5.36 -12.38
N ASN A 166 22.63 -5.46 -12.07
CA ASN A 166 21.57 -5.15 -13.03
C ASN A 166 21.57 -3.68 -13.48
N TRP A 167 22.13 -2.77 -12.68
CA TRP A 167 22.23 -1.35 -13.06
C TRP A 167 23.14 -1.14 -14.27
N LYS A 168 24.16 -1.99 -14.45
CA LYS A 168 25.06 -1.97 -15.62
C LYS A 168 24.38 -2.41 -16.92
N HIS A 169 23.22 -3.08 -16.82
CA HIS A 169 22.43 -3.53 -17.97
C HIS A 169 21.30 -2.58 -18.33
N ILE A 170 21.19 -1.45 -17.62
CA ILE A 170 20.22 -0.42 -17.97
C ILE A 170 20.73 0.28 -19.23
N PHE A 171 19.94 0.20 -20.29
CA PHE A 171 20.14 1.07 -21.45
C PHE A 171 19.78 2.51 -21.02
N TRP A 172 20.64 3.48 -21.33
CA TRP A 172 20.43 4.89 -21.03
C TRP A 172 20.31 5.67 -22.34
N ASN A 173 19.33 6.57 -22.44
CA ASN A 173 19.24 7.47 -23.57
C ASN A 173 20.19 8.66 -23.40
N ASN A 174 20.37 9.13 -22.16
CA ASN A 174 21.37 10.12 -21.80
C ASN A 174 22.67 9.43 -21.33
N ALA A 175 23.75 9.58 -22.10
CA ALA A 175 25.05 8.97 -21.81
C ALA A 175 25.65 9.41 -20.46
N GLY A 176 25.23 10.55 -19.91
CA GLY A 176 25.66 11.04 -18.60
C GLY A 176 25.25 10.12 -17.43
N PHE A 177 24.34 9.17 -17.64
CA PHE A 177 23.85 8.25 -16.62
C PHE A 177 24.44 6.84 -16.66
N VAL A 178 25.35 6.53 -17.60
CA VAL A 178 25.95 5.19 -17.72
C VAL A 178 26.61 4.73 -16.41
N ASP A 179 27.30 5.63 -15.71
CA ASP A 179 27.97 5.34 -14.42
C ASP A 179 27.28 6.00 -13.22
N ILE A 180 25.96 6.20 -13.30
CA ILE A 180 25.21 6.90 -12.27
C ILE A 180 25.29 6.20 -10.90
N ASP A 181 25.42 4.87 -10.88
CA ASP A 181 25.51 4.10 -9.65
C ASP A 181 26.81 4.36 -8.87
N GLU A 182 27.88 4.74 -9.55
CA GLU A 182 29.14 5.16 -8.94
C GLU A 182 29.06 6.64 -8.51
N LYS A 183 28.53 7.52 -9.36
CA LYS A 183 28.35 8.96 -9.04
C LYS A 183 27.54 9.16 -7.77
N LEU A 184 26.50 8.35 -7.57
CA LEU A 184 25.58 8.41 -6.42
C LEU A 184 26.17 7.88 -5.11
N LYS A 185 27.46 7.54 -5.06
CA LYS A 185 28.19 7.18 -3.81
C LYS A 185 28.70 8.40 -3.03
N THR A 186 28.37 9.61 -3.47
CA THR A 186 28.80 10.85 -2.81
C THR A 186 27.61 11.78 -2.61
N LYS A 187 27.69 12.63 -1.57
CA LYS A 187 26.73 13.71 -1.33
C LYS A 187 26.51 14.56 -2.57
N ASN A 188 27.60 15.06 -3.16
CA ASN A 188 27.57 15.94 -4.33
C ASN A 188 26.98 15.23 -5.54
N GLY A 189 27.35 13.97 -5.79
CA GLY A 189 26.79 13.22 -6.90
C GLY A 189 25.28 13.03 -6.81
N ILE A 190 24.72 12.85 -5.61
CA ILE A 190 23.27 12.80 -5.39
C ILE A 190 22.61 14.14 -5.67
N ILE A 191 23.14 15.22 -5.09
CA ILE A 191 22.60 16.58 -5.27
C ILE A 191 22.64 16.95 -6.76
N THR A 192 23.82 16.85 -7.40
CA THR A 192 24.00 17.19 -8.82
C THR A 192 23.12 16.35 -9.73
N THR A 193 22.98 15.06 -9.47
CA THR A 193 22.10 14.19 -10.27
C THR A 193 20.64 14.61 -10.16
N MET A 194 20.14 14.88 -8.95
CA MET A 194 18.75 15.33 -8.76
C MET A 194 18.52 16.70 -9.40
N THR A 195 19.47 17.63 -9.25
CA THR A 195 19.45 18.94 -9.94
C THR A 195 19.37 18.76 -11.45
N GLN A 196 20.22 17.91 -12.04
CA GLN A 196 20.21 17.63 -13.47
C GLN A 196 18.88 17.05 -13.94
N LEU A 197 18.31 16.10 -13.18
CA LEU A 197 16.98 15.54 -13.46
C LEU A 197 15.90 16.64 -13.48
N ILE A 198 16.00 17.62 -12.57
CA ILE A 198 15.04 18.73 -12.47
C ILE A 198 15.24 19.77 -13.58
N GLU A 199 16.46 20.08 -13.99
CA GLU A 199 16.72 21.17 -14.94
C GLU A 199 16.66 20.72 -16.41
N ASP A 200 17.23 19.55 -16.73
CA ASP A 200 17.36 19.08 -18.11
C ASP A 200 16.03 18.53 -18.64
N LYS A 201 15.44 19.24 -19.61
CA LYS A 201 14.15 18.88 -20.22
C LYS A 201 14.22 17.71 -21.20
N THR A 202 15.42 17.30 -21.59
CA THR A 202 15.63 16.26 -22.60
C THR A 202 15.67 14.86 -22.00
N ILE A 203 15.81 14.75 -20.68
CA ILE A 203 15.86 13.47 -19.98
C ILE A 203 14.55 12.72 -20.14
N THR A 204 14.65 11.50 -20.67
CA THR A 204 13.48 10.66 -20.89
C THR A 204 12.87 10.22 -19.56
N LYS A 205 11.56 9.94 -19.57
CA LYS A 205 10.87 9.39 -18.40
C LYS A 205 11.56 8.12 -17.87
N ARG A 206 12.02 7.24 -18.77
CA ARG A 206 12.69 5.98 -18.42
C ARG A 206 14.01 6.21 -17.71
N ASP A 207 14.86 7.08 -18.23
CA ASP A 207 16.14 7.42 -17.61
C ASP A 207 15.89 8.05 -16.23
N LYS A 208 14.95 8.98 -16.13
CA LYS A 208 14.56 9.57 -14.84
C LYS A 208 14.07 8.51 -13.84
N ASP A 209 13.18 7.60 -14.26
CA ASP A 209 12.67 6.52 -13.39
C ASP A 209 13.80 5.60 -12.90
N ASN A 210 14.74 5.24 -13.78
CA ASN A 210 15.90 4.43 -13.42
C ASN A 210 16.88 5.17 -12.49
N ALA A 211 17.17 6.43 -12.78
CA ALA A 211 18.06 7.26 -11.97
C ALA A 211 17.52 7.44 -10.55
N LEU A 212 16.23 7.78 -10.41
CA LEU A 212 15.58 7.88 -9.10
C LEU A 212 15.57 6.55 -8.35
N LYS A 213 15.39 5.42 -9.05
CA LYS A 213 15.44 4.08 -8.44
C LYS A 213 16.83 3.73 -7.90
N ILE A 214 17.90 4.09 -8.62
CA ILE A 214 19.28 3.88 -8.15
C ILE A 214 19.59 4.83 -6.98
N MET A 215 19.20 6.10 -7.10
CA MET A 215 19.36 7.10 -6.04
C MET A 215 18.65 6.68 -4.75
N HIS A 216 17.41 6.18 -4.86
CA HIS A 216 16.68 5.59 -3.76
C HIS A 216 17.48 4.48 -3.07
N ALA A 217 18.02 3.53 -3.84
CA ALA A 217 18.82 2.44 -3.27
C ALA A 217 20.10 2.94 -2.58
N ARG A 218 20.78 3.93 -3.16
CA ARG A 218 22.01 4.51 -2.59
C ARG A 218 21.74 5.30 -1.31
N ILE A 219 20.71 6.14 -1.29
CA ILE A 219 20.34 6.89 -0.10
C ILE A 219 19.86 5.95 1.01
N ALA A 220 19.04 4.95 0.69
CA ALA A 220 18.62 3.95 1.67
C ALA A 220 19.80 3.15 2.23
N ASN A 221 20.81 2.84 1.39
CA ASN A 221 22.05 2.17 1.82
C ASN A 221 22.87 3.04 2.78
N ALA A 222 22.97 4.34 2.49
CA ALA A 222 23.75 5.27 3.31
C ALA A 222 23.03 5.66 4.62
N LEU A 223 21.70 5.83 4.60
CA LEU A 223 20.91 6.15 5.79
C LEU A 223 20.55 4.93 6.65
N GLY A 224 20.49 3.73 6.06
CA GLY A 224 19.97 2.53 6.70
C GLY A 224 18.45 2.51 6.89
N ALA A 225 17.72 3.38 6.18
CA ALA A 225 16.29 3.62 6.34
C ALA A 225 15.58 3.86 4.99
N GLU A 226 14.34 3.38 4.87
CA GLU A 226 13.52 3.54 3.66
C GLU A 226 12.09 4.02 3.95
N ARG A 227 11.46 3.49 5.01
CA ARG A 227 10.05 3.76 5.33
C ARG A 227 9.83 4.86 6.36
N ASP A 228 10.76 5.02 7.30
CA ASP A 228 10.68 6.03 8.37
C ASP A 228 11.62 7.19 8.05
N ILE A 229 11.28 7.93 6.99
CA ILE A 229 12.03 9.11 6.52
C ILE A 229 11.33 10.37 7.00
N GLN A 230 12.14 11.34 7.44
CA GLN A 230 11.70 12.67 7.82
C GLN A 230 12.51 13.72 7.07
N VAL A 231 11.83 14.72 6.52
CA VAL A 231 12.47 15.98 6.07
C VAL A 231 11.93 17.09 6.95
N LYS A 232 12.82 17.78 7.68
CA LYS A 232 12.44 18.87 8.60
C LYS A 232 13.13 20.16 8.20
N ILE A 233 12.36 21.13 7.73
CA ILE A 233 12.88 22.44 7.27
C ILE A 233 12.07 23.53 7.96
N GLY A 234 12.75 24.38 8.74
CA GLY A 234 12.09 25.35 9.62
C GLY A 234 11.11 24.68 10.58
N ASN A 235 9.87 25.18 10.61
CA ASN A 235 8.79 24.65 11.44
C ASN A 235 7.98 23.53 10.76
N HIS A 236 8.33 23.16 9.53
CA HIS A 236 7.60 22.15 8.76
C HIS A 236 8.31 20.80 8.81
N THR A 237 7.52 19.74 8.79
CA THR A 237 8.01 18.37 8.83
C THR A 237 7.20 17.51 7.88
N LEU A 238 7.89 16.79 7.01
CA LEU A 238 7.35 15.77 6.12
C LEU A 238 7.82 14.41 6.63
N GLY A 239 6.87 13.56 7.04
CA GLY A 239 7.13 12.13 7.26
C GLY A 239 6.61 11.33 6.08
N ALA A 240 7.47 10.60 5.39
CA ALA A 240 7.12 9.85 4.18
C ALA A 240 8.06 8.66 3.95
N THR A 241 7.83 7.90 2.88
CA THR A 241 8.84 6.95 2.36
C THR A 241 9.89 7.71 1.56
N LEU A 242 11.09 7.16 1.44
CA LEU A 242 12.15 7.75 0.61
C LEU A 242 11.71 7.94 -0.84
N GLU A 243 10.99 6.98 -1.41
CA GLU A 243 10.42 7.08 -2.76
C GLU A 243 9.54 8.33 -2.93
N ASN A 244 8.65 8.60 -1.98
CA ASN A 244 7.78 9.78 -2.03
C ASN A 244 8.56 11.07 -1.89
N VAL A 245 9.58 11.12 -1.01
CA VAL A 245 10.46 12.29 -0.90
C VAL A 245 11.18 12.55 -2.21
N LEU A 246 11.79 11.54 -2.83
CA LEU A 246 12.51 11.68 -4.10
C LEU A 246 11.59 12.09 -5.25
N ARG A 247 10.43 11.45 -5.38
CA ARG A 247 9.41 11.80 -6.38
C ARG A 247 8.95 13.23 -6.20
N ASP A 248 8.56 13.62 -4.99
CA ASP A 248 7.98 14.95 -4.76
C ASP A 248 9.03 16.05 -4.93
N THR A 249 10.27 15.79 -4.50
CA THR A 249 11.41 16.70 -4.70
C THR A 249 11.62 16.96 -6.19
N TYR A 250 11.68 15.89 -6.99
CA TYR A 250 11.78 15.96 -8.44
C TYR A 250 10.57 16.65 -9.07
N ASP A 251 9.35 16.16 -8.82
CA ASP A 251 8.15 16.62 -9.51
C ASP A 251 7.85 18.08 -9.20
N MET A 252 8.00 18.54 -7.95
CA MET A 252 7.76 19.94 -7.62
C MET A 252 8.90 20.84 -8.08
N GLY A 253 10.15 20.39 -7.92
CA GLY A 253 11.31 21.08 -8.49
C GLY A 253 11.15 21.29 -9.99
N ARG A 254 10.73 20.27 -10.72
CA ARG A 254 10.63 20.26 -12.17
C ARG A 254 9.42 21.01 -12.72
N LYS A 255 8.25 20.72 -12.17
CA LYS A 255 6.96 21.15 -12.75
C LYS A 255 6.48 22.48 -12.19
N VAL A 256 6.98 22.88 -11.02
CA VAL A 256 6.57 24.11 -10.34
C VAL A 256 7.74 25.08 -10.25
N PHE A 257 8.83 24.73 -9.58
CA PHE A 257 9.89 25.69 -9.23
C PHE A 257 10.80 26.07 -10.41
N ALA A 258 11.23 25.10 -11.22
CA ALA A 258 12.03 25.34 -12.42
C ALA A 258 11.20 25.87 -13.61
N ASN A 259 9.87 25.92 -13.48
CA ASN A 259 8.99 26.32 -14.57
C ASN A 259 8.74 27.82 -14.58
N LYS A 260 9.49 28.54 -15.43
CA LYS A 260 9.40 30.00 -15.59
C LYS A 260 8.05 30.50 -16.12
N GLU A 261 7.22 29.63 -16.69
CA GLU A 261 5.90 30.00 -17.23
C GLU A 261 4.80 30.05 -16.16
N ILE A 262 5.12 29.69 -14.91
CA ILE A 262 4.14 29.51 -13.83
C ILE A 262 4.46 30.42 -12.66
N ASN A 263 3.44 31.12 -12.15
CA ASN A 263 3.51 31.76 -10.84
C ASN A 263 3.40 30.70 -9.74
N ILE A 264 4.45 30.54 -8.93
CA ILE A 264 4.59 29.47 -7.93
C ILE A 264 3.41 29.47 -6.94
N ASP A 265 3.12 30.59 -6.29
CA ASP A 265 2.08 30.65 -5.25
C ASP A 265 0.69 30.33 -5.81
N THR A 266 0.41 30.84 -7.01
CA THR A 266 -0.85 30.57 -7.70
C THR A 266 -0.96 29.08 -8.11
N ALA A 267 0.12 28.48 -8.58
CA ALA A 267 0.17 27.05 -8.88
C ALA A 267 0.01 26.18 -7.65
N LEU A 268 0.68 26.51 -6.55
CA LEU A 268 0.52 25.79 -5.28
C LEU A 268 -0.93 25.90 -4.75
N LYS A 269 -1.55 27.07 -4.88
CA LYS A 269 -2.97 27.27 -4.55
C LYS A 269 -3.89 26.40 -5.42
N LYS A 270 -3.62 26.30 -6.73
CA LYS A 270 -4.38 25.43 -7.63
C LYS A 270 -4.16 23.95 -7.30
N ILE A 271 -2.92 23.52 -7.10
CA ILE A 271 -2.55 22.15 -6.68
C ILE A 271 -3.33 21.78 -5.41
N ALA A 272 -3.36 22.64 -4.39
CA ALA A 272 -4.08 22.38 -3.16
C ALA A 272 -5.59 22.19 -3.39
N LYS A 273 -6.23 23.03 -4.23
CA LYS A 273 -7.65 22.89 -4.58
C LYS A 273 -7.93 21.60 -5.34
N VAL A 274 -7.15 21.32 -6.39
CA VAL A 274 -7.29 20.11 -7.21
C VAL A 274 -7.07 18.86 -6.36
N ASN A 275 -6.08 18.86 -5.47
CA ASN A 275 -5.81 17.73 -4.57
C ASN A 275 -7.00 17.48 -3.62
N ASN A 276 -7.59 18.51 -3.01
CA ASN A 276 -8.77 18.33 -2.16
C ASN A 276 -9.93 17.71 -2.95
N ILE A 277 -10.26 18.25 -4.14
CA ILE A 277 -11.34 17.73 -4.98
C ILE A 277 -11.06 16.27 -5.39
N LYS A 278 -9.82 15.99 -5.81
CA LYS A 278 -9.34 14.65 -6.18
C LYS A 278 -9.54 13.66 -5.04
N ILE A 279 -9.09 13.98 -3.83
CA ILE A 279 -9.17 13.09 -2.66
C ILE A 279 -10.63 12.81 -2.30
N PHE A 280 -11.44 13.85 -2.09
CA PHE A 280 -12.82 13.66 -1.65
C PHE A 280 -13.69 13.02 -2.73
N GLY A 281 -13.55 13.45 -3.99
CA GLY A 281 -14.30 12.87 -5.10
C GLY A 281 -13.94 11.40 -5.34
N ALA A 282 -12.65 11.06 -5.30
CA ALA A 282 -12.21 9.68 -5.48
C ALA A 282 -12.67 8.77 -4.34
N LEU A 283 -12.55 9.22 -3.09
CA LEU A 283 -13.01 8.47 -1.92
C LEU A 283 -14.52 8.30 -1.89
N ALA A 284 -15.28 9.35 -2.24
CA ALA A 284 -16.73 9.29 -2.32
C ALA A 284 -17.18 8.32 -3.42
N GLY A 285 -16.61 8.44 -4.63
CA GLY A 285 -16.92 7.54 -5.74
C GLY A 285 -16.57 6.08 -5.44
N ALA A 286 -15.37 5.82 -4.92
CA ALA A 286 -14.94 4.48 -4.52
C ALA A 286 -15.79 3.91 -3.38
N SER A 287 -16.17 4.72 -2.40
CA SER A 287 -17.04 4.31 -1.31
C SER A 287 -18.45 3.99 -1.79
N ALA A 288 -18.99 4.76 -2.75
CA ALA A 288 -20.28 4.47 -3.37
C ALA A 288 -20.25 3.14 -4.14
N LEU A 289 -19.18 2.86 -4.87
CA LEU A 289 -18.97 1.54 -5.48
C LEU A 289 -18.91 0.44 -4.41
N GLY A 290 -18.19 0.65 -3.31
CA GLY A 290 -18.12 -0.31 -2.20
C GLY A 290 -19.50 -0.60 -1.59
N LEU A 291 -20.26 0.45 -1.27
CA LEU A 291 -21.60 0.35 -0.69
C LEU A 291 -22.57 -0.44 -1.58
N THR A 292 -22.44 -0.30 -2.90
CA THR A 292 -23.33 -0.94 -3.88
C THR A 292 -22.84 -2.33 -4.33
N ASN A 293 -21.57 -2.67 -4.08
CA ASN A 293 -20.93 -3.87 -4.60
C ASN A 293 -21.70 -5.15 -4.25
N GLN A 294 -22.15 -5.31 -3.00
CA GLN A 294 -22.87 -6.52 -2.58
C GLN A 294 -24.22 -6.64 -3.29
N TYR A 295 -24.94 -5.53 -3.46
CA TYR A 295 -26.22 -5.52 -4.14
C TYR A 295 -26.08 -5.94 -5.61
N ILE A 296 -25.05 -5.42 -6.29
CA ILE A 296 -24.74 -5.78 -7.69
C ILE A 296 -24.37 -7.27 -7.79
N ASN A 297 -23.47 -7.75 -6.93
CA ASN A 297 -23.06 -9.16 -6.94
C ASN A 297 -24.25 -10.10 -6.76
N ARG A 298 -25.15 -9.79 -5.81
CA ARG A 298 -26.36 -10.58 -5.61
C ARG A 298 -27.23 -10.59 -6.86
N LYS A 299 -27.45 -9.44 -7.50
CA LYS A 299 -28.26 -9.37 -8.73
C LYS A 299 -27.66 -10.18 -9.88
N ILE A 300 -26.32 -10.24 -9.97
CA ILE A 300 -25.63 -11.10 -10.92
C ILE A 300 -25.89 -12.57 -10.58
N THR A 301 -25.78 -12.98 -9.31
CA THR A 301 -26.09 -14.35 -8.89
C THR A 301 -27.55 -14.72 -9.15
N GLU A 302 -28.50 -13.86 -8.78
CA GLU A 302 -29.93 -14.06 -9.03
C GLU A 302 -30.20 -14.25 -10.52
N LYS A 303 -29.58 -13.43 -11.39
CA LYS A 303 -29.72 -13.56 -12.84
C LYS A 303 -29.10 -14.85 -13.38
N ARG A 304 -27.97 -15.29 -12.81
CA ARG A 304 -27.27 -16.51 -13.24
C ARG A 304 -28.00 -17.78 -12.83
N THR A 305 -28.55 -17.79 -11.61
CA THR A 305 -29.09 -19.01 -10.97
C THR A 305 -30.61 -19.10 -11.05
N GLY A 306 -31.31 -17.98 -11.26
CA GLY A 306 -32.76 -17.87 -11.10
C GLY A 306 -33.23 -17.94 -9.64
N LYS A 307 -32.32 -18.02 -8.66
CA LYS A 307 -32.63 -18.22 -7.24
C LYS A 307 -32.39 -16.93 -6.45
N LYS A 308 -33.28 -16.63 -5.50
CA LYS A 308 -33.17 -15.48 -4.59
C LYS A 308 -32.66 -15.90 -3.20
N GLY A 309 -32.09 -14.95 -2.49
CA GLY A 309 -31.61 -15.11 -1.11
C GLY A 309 -30.12 -15.40 -1.01
N PHE A 310 -29.67 -15.68 0.20
CA PHE A 310 -28.27 -15.85 0.51
C PHE A 310 -27.74 -17.23 0.07
N VAL A 311 -26.71 -17.24 -0.80
CA VAL A 311 -26.06 -18.47 -1.32
C VAL A 311 -25.46 -19.37 -0.24
N GLY A 312 -25.20 -18.82 0.95
CA GLY A 312 -24.65 -19.54 2.09
C GLY A 312 -25.69 -20.24 2.97
N ASP A 313 -26.98 -20.09 2.70
CA ASP A 313 -28.02 -20.83 3.39
C ASP A 313 -27.92 -22.34 3.06
N VAL A 314 -28.18 -23.21 4.04
CA VAL A 314 -28.02 -24.67 3.91
C VAL A 314 -28.94 -25.28 2.85
N ASP A 315 -30.07 -24.64 2.58
CA ASP A 315 -31.10 -25.07 1.64
C ASP A 315 -30.98 -24.40 0.26
N TYR A 316 -30.01 -23.50 0.07
CA TYR A 316 -29.91 -22.68 -1.14
C TYR A 316 -29.83 -23.53 -2.43
N ALA A 317 -29.06 -24.61 -2.39
CA ALA A 317 -28.93 -25.52 -3.53
C ALA A 317 -30.26 -26.19 -3.93
N GLN A 318 -31.16 -26.38 -2.96
CA GLN A 318 -32.45 -27.06 -3.12
C GLN A 318 -33.56 -26.10 -3.57
N LYS A 319 -33.34 -24.78 -3.51
CA LYS A 319 -34.29 -23.77 -4.00
C LYS A 319 -34.49 -23.92 -5.52
N THR A 320 -35.73 -23.93 -5.99
CA THR A 320 -36.09 -23.95 -7.42
C THR A 320 -36.16 -22.52 -7.99
N ALA A 321 -35.96 -22.36 -9.31
CA ALA A 321 -36.04 -21.05 -9.98
C ALA A 321 -37.43 -20.36 -9.84
N ALA A 322 -38.47 -21.14 -9.54
CA ALA A 322 -39.84 -20.68 -9.32
C ALA A 322 -40.23 -20.60 -7.83
N SER A 323 -39.31 -20.81 -6.88
CA SER A 323 -39.65 -20.80 -5.45
C SER A 323 -40.10 -19.40 -5.04
N LYS A 324 -41.42 -19.17 -4.99
CA LYS A 324 -42.01 -18.09 -4.21
C LYS A 324 -41.55 -18.31 -2.78
N ILE A 325 -40.75 -17.35 -2.32
CA ILE A 325 -40.15 -17.27 -1.00
C ILE A 325 -41.24 -17.54 0.05
N THR A 326 -41.21 -18.69 0.71
CA THR A 326 -41.70 -18.74 2.09
C THR A 326 -40.76 -17.81 2.84
N LYS A 327 -41.21 -16.59 3.15
CA LYS A 327 -40.37 -15.63 3.87
C LYS A 327 -39.99 -16.32 5.18
N PRO A 328 -38.70 -16.61 5.45
CA PRO A 328 -38.31 -16.93 6.82
C PRO A 328 -38.81 -15.75 7.67
N GLU A 329 -39.32 -16.02 8.89
CA GLU A 329 -39.79 -14.98 9.80
C GLU A 329 -38.84 -13.78 9.74
N GLU A 330 -39.31 -12.67 9.18
CA GLU A 330 -38.52 -11.45 9.06
C GLU A 330 -38.25 -10.99 10.49
N ASP A 331 -37.02 -11.18 10.95
CA ASP A 331 -36.56 -10.58 12.20
C ASP A 331 -36.79 -9.06 12.08
N LYS A 332 -37.82 -8.57 12.79
CA LYS A 332 -38.24 -7.16 12.77
C LYS A 332 -37.11 -6.21 13.15
N ASN A 333 -36.06 -6.72 13.81
CA ASN A 333 -34.90 -5.98 14.24
C ASN A 333 -33.69 -6.12 13.29
N LEU A 334 -33.83 -6.78 12.14
CA LEU A 334 -32.73 -6.98 11.19
C LEU A 334 -32.14 -5.65 10.72
N TRP A 335 -32.97 -4.66 10.38
CA TRP A 335 -32.51 -3.34 9.97
C TRP A 335 -31.68 -2.65 11.07
N LEU A 336 -32.11 -2.76 12.33
CA LEU A 336 -31.38 -2.23 13.49
C LEU A 336 -30.04 -2.95 13.66
N LYS A 337 -30.00 -4.27 13.51
CA LYS A 337 -28.77 -5.07 13.55
C LYS A 337 -27.79 -4.67 12.43
N LYS A 338 -28.28 -4.38 11.23
CA LYS A 338 -27.46 -3.88 10.11
C LYS A 338 -26.83 -2.53 10.43
N ILE A 339 -27.61 -1.60 10.98
CA ILE A 339 -27.11 -0.27 11.40
C ILE A 339 -26.09 -0.42 12.53
N ALA A 340 -26.37 -1.22 13.55
CA ALA A 340 -25.45 -1.47 14.66
C ALA A 340 -24.11 -2.08 14.16
N ALA A 341 -24.19 -3.08 13.29
CA ALA A 341 -23.01 -3.68 12.65
C ALA A 341 -22.20 -2.66 11.84
N SER A 342 -22.89 -1.78 11.10
CA SER A 342 -22.25 -0.73 10.30
C SER A 342 -21.57 0.33 11.18
N ALA A 343 -22.24 0.75 12.26
CA ALA A 343 -21.70 1.69 13.23
C ALA A 343 -20.43 1.15 13.91
N GLY A 344 -20.43 -0.14 14.30
CA GLY A 344 -19.24 -0.78 14.86
C GLY A 344 -18.07 -0.83 13.88
N MET A 345 -18.33 -1.00 12.58
CA MET A 345 -17.28 -1.05 11.55
C MET A 345 -16.65 0.33 11.36
N ILE A 346 -17.49 1.38 11.33
CA ILE A 346 -17.05 2.77 11.27
C ILE A 346 -16.21 3.11 12.52
N ALA A 347 -16.68 2.74 13.71
CA ALA A 347 -15.94 2.94 14.96
C ALA A 347 -14.58 2.22 14.95
N MET A 348 -14.53 0.99 14.44
CA MET A 348 -13.28 0.24 14.29
C MET A 348 -12.30 0.94 13.35
N VAL A 349 -12.77 1.44 12.21
CA VAL A 349 -11.92 2.14 11.24
C VAL A 349 -11.35 3.42 11.84
N ILE A 350 -12.19 4.21 12.52
CA ILE A 350 -11.76 5.42 13.25
C ILE A 350 -10.68 5.07 14.30
N GLY A 351 -10.90 3.99 15.06
CA GLY A 351 -9.95 3.49 16.06
C GLY A 351 -8.61 3.06 15.47
N VAL A 352 -8.63 2.25 14.41
CA VAL A 352 -7.41 1.75 13.73
C VAL A 352 -6.66 2.86 13.01
N MET A 353 -7.37 3.85 12.45
CA MET A 353 -6.75 5.05 11.87
C MET A 353 -6.15 5.99 12.93
N LYS A 354 -6.48 5.78 14.22
CA LYS A 354 -6.07 6.62 15.36
C LYS A 354 -6.41 8.09 15.09
N VAL A 355 -7.63 8.33 14.61
CA VAL A 355 -8.13 9.69 14.30
C VAL A 355 -8.34 10.44 15.61
N LYS A 356 -7.68 11.59 15.77
CA LYS A 356 -7.83 12.41 16.98
C LYS A 356 -8.98 13.41 16.87
N ASN A 357 -9.19 13.96 15.68
CA ASN A 357 -10.23 14.96 15.38
C ASN A 357 -10.47 15.04 13.87
N LEU A 358 -11.43 15.86 13.44
CA LEU A 358 -11.81 15.99 12.03
C LEU A 358 -10.68 16.53 11.13
N LYS A 359 -9.84 17.45 11.62
CA LYS A 359 -8.70 17.97 10.84
C LYS A 359 -7.65 16.88 10.61
N ASP A 360 -7.36 16.09 11.64
CA ASP A 360 -6.47 14.93 11.57
C ASP A 360 -7.05 13.84 10.65
N PHE A 361 -8.37 13.64 10.66
CA PHE A 361 -9.05 12.74 9.73
C PHE A 361 -8.79 13.14 8.27
N VAL A 362 -9.10 14.39 7.91
CA VAL A 362 -8.89 14.90 6.54
C VAL A 362 -7.43 14.77 6.12
N LYS A 363 -6.49 15.10 7.00
CA LYS A 363 -5.06 14.95 6.74
C LYS A 363 -4.67 13.49 6.47
N LYS A 364 -5.22 12.55 7.22
CA LYS A 364 -4.96 11.10 7.05
C LYS A 364 -5.55 10.52 5.76
N LEU A 365 -6.51 11.20 5.12
CA LEU A 365 -7.11 10.79 3.86
C LEU A 365 -6.33 11.27 2.62
N GLU A 366 -5.31 12.12 2.81
CA GLU A 366 -4.53 12.64 1.70
C GLU A 366 -3.82 11.50 0.93
N PHE A 367 -3.85 11.61 -0.39
CA PHE A 367 -3.08 10.74 -1.25
C PHE A 367 -1.64 11.24 -1.28
N THR A 368 -0.72 10.38 -0.84
CA THR A 368 0.72 10.64 -0.86
C THR A 368 1.39 9.96 -2.07
N GLY A 369 0.61 9.45 -3.02
CA GLY A 369 1.07 8.80 -4.24
C GLY A 369 -0.09 8.37 -5.13
N PRO A 370 0.19 7.89 -6.36
CA PRO A 370 -0.82 7.46 -7.33
C PRO A 370 -1.58 6.20 -6.91
N VAL A 371 -1.04 5.51 -5.93
CA VAL A 371 -1.65 4.39 -5.24
C VAL A 371 -2.35 4.92 -4.00
N THR A 372 -3.55 4.40 -3.73
CA THR A 372 -4.33 4.74 -2.54
C THR A 372 -3.50 4.56 -1.26
N SER A 373 -3.39 5.62 -0.46
CA SER A 373 -2.65 5.55 0.81
C SER A 373 -3.35 4.58 1.78
N GLY A 374 -2.60 3.96 2.69
CA GLY A 374 -3.14 2.91 3.58
C GLY A 374 -4.37 3.33 4.40
N ASN A 375 -4.61 4.63 4.64
CA ASN A 375 -5.82 5.11 5.31
C ASN A 375 -7.01 5.33 4.36
N ALA A 376 -6.75 5.77 3.13
CA ALA A 376 -7.78 5.85 2.08
C ALA A 376 -8.37 4.47 1.77
N ILE A 377 -7.52 3.44 1.65
CA ILE A 377 -7.96 2.06 1.42
C ILE A 377 -8.87 1.58 2.56
N LYS A 378 -8.52 1.89 3.82
CA LYS A 378 -9.35 1.51 4.98
C LYS A 378 -10.77 2.07 4.89
N ILE A 379 -10.94 3.29 4.42
CA ILE A 379 -12.26 3.91 4.25
C ILE A 379 -13.04 3.23 3.14
N VAL A 380 -12.44 3.03 1.97
CA VAL A 380 -13.14 2.36 0.87
C VAL A 380 -13.50 0.92 1.24
N TYR A 381 -12.60 0.21 1.92
CA TYR A 381 -12.88 -1.15 2.40
C TYR A 381 -13.99 -1.16 3.46
N ALA A 382 -14.00 -0.22 4.40
CA ALA A 382 -15.09 -0.07 5.35
C ALA A 382 -16.43 0.16 4.64
N SER A 383 -16.47 1.01 3.61
CA SER A 383 -17.65 1.24 2.78
C SER A 383 -18.13 -0.05 2.10
N THR A 384 -17.22 -0.87 1.58
CA THR A 384 -17.55 -2.20 1.02
C THR A 384 -18.14 -3.13 2.07
N ILE A 385 -17.60 -3.15 3.29
CA ILE A 385 -18.11 -3.97 4.40
C ILE A 385 -19.48 -3.49 4.86
N VAL A 386 -19.66 -2.18 5.05
CA VAL A 386 -20.95 -1.57 5.39
C VAL A 386 -21.98 -1.89 4.31
N GLY A 387 -21.61 -1.79 3.02
CA GLY A 387 -22.45 -2.18 1.91
C GLY A 387 -22.94 -3.62 2.01
N ARG A 388 -22.05 -4.55 2.40
CA ARG A 388 -22.41 -5.96 2.65
C ARG A 388 -23.41 -6.10 3.80
N PHE A 389 -23.21 -5.39 4.91
CA PHE A 389 -24.13 -5.44 6.05
C PHE A 389 -25.52 -4.93 5.68
N LEU A 390 -25.58 -3.76 5.03
CA LEU A 390 -26.84 -3.15 4.60
C LEU A 390 -27.58 -4.05 3.59
N ALA A 391 -26.84 -4.71 2.70
CA ALA A 391 -27.40 -5.61 1.72
C ALA A 391 -27.86 -6.96 2.29
N ALA A 392 -27.46 -7.39 3.49
CA ALA A 392 -27.78 -8.74 4.00
C ALA A 392 -29.29 -9.08 3.97
N ASP A 393 -29.69 -10.21 3.39
CA ASP A 393 -31.11 -10.60 3.24
C ASP A 393 -31.72 -11.08 4.56
N ASN A 394 -30.92 -11.70 5.41
CA ASN A 394 -31.38 -12.29 6.66
C ASN A 394 -30.32 -12.18 7.77
N THR A 395 -30.69 -12.63 8.98
CA THR A 395 -29.80 -12.59 10.16
C THR A 395 -28.58 -13.51 10.02
N THR A 396 -28.70 -14.59 9.23
CA THR A 396 -27.61 -15.53 8.97
C THR A 396 -26.53 -14.89 8.10
N GLU A 397 -26.92 -14.27 6.97
CA GLU A 397 -26.01 -13.52 6.10
C GLU A 397 -25.36 -12.35 6.82
N LEU A 398 -26.13 -11.60 7.62
CA LEU A 398 -25.59 -10.49 8.40
C LEU A 398 -24.54 -11.00 9.40
N ARG A 399 -24.82 -12.08 10.14
CA ARG A 399 -23.87 -12.64 11.11
C ARG A 399 -22.61 -13.18 10.42
N GLU A 400 -22.76 -13.90 9.30
CA GLU A 400 -21.61 -14.38 8.52
C GLU A 400 -20.77 -13.22 7.99
N SER A 401 -21.41 -12.17 7.47
CA SER A 401 -20.72 -10.98 6.97
C SER A 401 -20.01 -10.26 8.11
N VAL A 402 -20.67 -10.02 9.25
CA VAL A 402 -20.06 -9.41 10.44
C VAL A 402 -18.82 -10.21 10.87
N THR A 403 -18.97 -11.51 11.11
CA THR A 403 -17.85 -12.35 11.57
C THR A 403 -16.71 -12.29 10.56
N ARG A 404 -17.00 -12.55 9.28
CA ARG A 404 -15.99 -12.55 8.21
C ARG A 404 -15.31 -11.20 8.04
N ASP A 405 -16.08 -10.13 7.95
CA ASP A 405 -15.58 -8.84 7.48
C ASP A 405 -14.85 -8.07 8.58
N TYR A 406 -15.29 -8.18 9.85
CA TYR A 406 -14.54 -7.61 10.98
C TYR A 406 -13.18 -8.32 11.14
N PHE A 407 -13.16 -9.65 11.14
CA PHE A 407 -11.90 -10.39 11.24
C PHE A 407 -11.04 -10.26 9.98
N GLY A 408 -11.66 -10.15 8.80
CA GLY A 408 -10.99 -9.86 7.53
C GLY A 408 -10.26 -8.52 7.58
N PHE A 409 -10.97 -7.46 7.97
CA PHE A 409 -10.41 -6.11 8.09
C PHE A 409 -9.28 -6.05 9.14
N LEU A 410 -9.49 -6.64 10.33
CA LEU A 410 -8.45 -6.69 11.36
C LEU A 410 -7.25 -7.54 10.94
N ASN A 411 -7.45 -8.67 10.26
CA ASN A 411 -6.34 -9.48 9.82
C ASN A 411 -5.48 -8.75 8.79
N TRP A 412 -6.13 -8.12 7.81
CA TRP A 412 -5.47 -7.34 6.77
C TRP A 412 -4.63 -6.19 7.35
N LEU A 413 -5.09 -5.56 8.43
CA LEU A 413 -4.44 -4.38 9.01
C LEU A 413 -3.50 -4.65 10.18
N VAL A 414 -3.72 -5.75 10.91
CA VAL A 414 -3.21 -5.90 12.26
C VAL A 414 -2.57 -7.28 12.44
N PHE A 415 -3.35 -8.36 12.27
CA PHE A 415 -2.90 -9.67 12.74
C PHE A 415 -1.78 -10.29 11.89
N GLY A 416 -1.81 -10.15 10.56
CA GLY A 416 -0.70 -10.62 9.71
C GLY A 416 0.63 -9.95 10.06
N GLY A 417 0.59 -8.63 10.32
CA GLY A 417 1.75 -7.87 10.78
C GLY A 417 2.23 -8.32 12.17
N PHE A 418 1.32 -8.64 13.09
CA PHE A 418 1.69 -9.16 14.42
C PHE A 418 2.32 -10.55 14.36
N ALA A 419 1.80 -11.44 13.52
CA ALA A 419 2.40 -12.75 13.30
C ALA A 419 3.83 -12.62 12.75
N ALA A 420 4.03 -11.78 11.73
CA ALA A 420 5.37 -11.50 11.20
C ALA A 420 6.30 -10.92 12.27
N LYS A 421 5.81 -9.93 13.01
CA LYS A 421 6.54 -9.30 14.11
C LYS A 421 6.90 -10.28 15.22
N GLY A 422 6.01 -11.21 15.53
CA GLY A 422 6.20 -12.25 16.54
C GLY A 422 7.33 -13.19 16.14
N VAL A 423 7.29 -13.72 14.92
CA VAL A 423 8.35 -14.59 14.38
C VAL A 423 9.68 -13.85 14.28
N ALA A 424 9.71 -12.61 13.80
CA ALA A 424 10.93 -11.81 13.79
C ALA A 424 11.50 -11.62 15.21
N ASN A 425 10.65 -11.39 16.21
CA ASN A 425 11.07 -11.23 17.60
C ASN A 425 11.60 -12.55 18.20
N LEU A 426 11.17 -13.71 17.71
CA LEU A 426 11.75 -15.02 18.09
C LEU A 426 13.12 -15.24 17.44
N LEU A 427 13.30 -14.80 16.19
CA LEU A 427 14.53 -14.95 15.41
C LEU A 427 15.60 -13.87 15.71
N ASP A 428 15.18 -12.77 16.33
CA ASP A 428 16.01 -11.64 16.79
C ASP A 428 15.52 -11.17 18.17
N LYS A 429 15.77 -11.98 19.21
CA LYS A 429 15.30 -11.74 20.59
C LYS A 429 15.73 -10.38 21.16
N ASP A 430 16.94 -9.95 20.82
CA ASP A 430 17.50 -8.66 21.22
C ASP A 430 16.96 -7.48 20.40
N ARG A 431 16.22 -7.76 19.31
CA ARG A 431 15.61 -6.78 18.40
C ARG A 431 16.61 -5.84 17.73
N LYS A 432 17.89 -6.20 17.67
CA LYS A 432 18.96 -5.33 17.16
C LYS A 432 19.01 -5.31 15.64
N ASN A 433 18.58 -6.39 14.99
CA ASN A 433 18.86 -6.64 13.58
C ASN A 433 17.65 -6.47 12.68
N LEU A 434 16.45 -6.83 13.17
CA LEU A 434 15.23 -6.88 12.36
C LEU A 434 14.24 -5.75 12.67
N PHE A 435 14.54 -4.90 13.66
CA PHE A 435 13.61 -3.88 14.13
C PHE A 435 14.18 -2.46 14.08
N ASN A 436 13.31 -1.51 13.77
CA ASN A 436 13.47 -0.09 14.09
C ASN A 436 12.64 0.22 15.34
N ILE A 437 13.19 1.02 16.25
CA ILE A 437 12.60 1.35 17.55
C ILE A 437 12.32 2.85 17.59
N LYS A 438 11.04 3.22 17.66
CA LYS A 438 10.60 4.63 17.71
C LYS A 438 10.83 5.27 19.07
N LYS A 439 10.56 4.52 20.14
CA LYS A 439 10.67 4.95 21.54
C LYS A 439 11.12 3.78 22.38
N GLU A 440 11.97 4.01 23.37
CA GLU A 440 12.32 2.95 24.31
C GLU A 440 11.13 2.59 25.20
N GLY A 441 10.99 1.31 25.54
CA GLY A 441 9.89 0.84 26.37
C GLY A 441 9.93 -0.67 26.62
N LYS A 442 8.98 -1.14 27.44
CA LYS A 442 8.79 -2.55 27.79
C LYS A 442 7.32 -2.95 27.64
N GLY A 443 7.07 -4.25 27.51
CA GLY A 443 5.74 -4.84 27.49
C GLY A 443 5.03 -4.78 26.13
N LEU A 444 3.79 -5.28 26.11
CA LEU A 444 2.99 -5.48 24.89
C LEU A 444 2.67 -4.16 24.19
N LYS A 445 2.33 -3.10 24.92
CA LYS A 445 2.01 -1.79 24.34
C LYS A 445 3.17 -1.21 23.54
N HIS A 446 4.38 -1.31 24.08
CA HIS A 446 5.62 -0.91 23.41
C HIS A 446 5.88 -1.81 22.19
N TRP A 447 5.77 -3.13 22.37
CA TRP A 447 5.93 -4.08 21.28
C TRP A 447 4.98 -3.77 20.14
N LEU A 448 3.72 -3.40 20.40
CA LEU A 448 2.73 -3.08 19.37
C LEU A 448 3.00 -1.75 18.66
N ASN A 449 3.29 -0.68 19.41
CA ASN A 449 3.26 0.69 18.87
C ASN A 449 4.61 1.26 18.44
N ASP A 450 5.72 0.80 19.03
CA ASP A 450 7.01 1.48 18.90
C ASP A 450 8.05 0.65 18.14
N LEU A 451 7.80 -0.64 17.91
CA LEU A 451 8.65 -1.50 17.10
C LEU A 451 8.11 -1.57 15.67
N ASN A 452 8.98 -1.43 14.67
CA ASN A 452 8.64 -1.67 13.28
C ASN A 452 9.64 -2.67 12.69
N LEU A 453 9.17 -3.60 11.86
CA LEU A 453 10.08 -4.46 11.11
C LEU A 453 10.86 -3.64 10.11
N LYS A 454 12.15 -3.96 9.97
CA LYS A 454 13.00 -3.42 8.92
C LYS A 454 12.61 -3.97 7.57
N THR A 455 12.80 -3.18 6.52
CA THR A 455 12.56 -3.65 5.16
C THR A 455 13.68 -4.54 4.63
N HIS A 456 13.41 -5.31 3.57
CA HIS A 456 14.46 -6.01 2.84
C HIS A 456 15.56 -5.07 2.34
N ALA A 457 15.22 -3.83 1.96
CA ALA A 457 16.23 -2.86 1.54
C ALA A 457 17.03 -2.35 2.74
N GLU A 458 16.41 -2.11 3.89
CA GLU A 458 17.10 -1.70 5.13
C GLU A 458 18.05 -2.79 5.65
N ILE A 459 17.70 -4.08 5.49
CA ILE A 459 18.61 -5.19 5.82
C ILE A 459 19.75 -5.29 4.79
N ALA A 460 19.45 -5.16 3.50
CA ALA A 460 20.45 -5.19 2.43
C ALA A 460 21.43 -4.01 2.52
N ALA A 461 20.94 -2.85 2.97
CA ALA A 461 21.69 -1.62 3.18
C ALA A 461 22.82 -1.75 4.21
N LYS A 462 22.79 -2.74 5.10
CA LYS A 462 23.84 -2.93 6.12
C LYS A 462 25.04 -3.77 5.62
N GLY A 463 25.12 -4.02 4.32
CA GLY A 463 26.22 -4.74 3.70
C GLY A 463 25.96 -6.25 3.55
N LYS A 464 26.79 -6.89 2.73
CA LYS A 464 26.59 -8.26 2.26
C LYS A 464 26.55 -9.29 3.40
N ASP A 465 27.44 -9.17 4.37
CA ASP A 465 27.53 -10.14 5.47
C ASP A 465 26.37 -10.01 6.44
N PHE A 466 25.94 -8.77 6.75
CA PHE A 466 24.75 -8.54 7.55
C PHE A 466 23.50 -9.04 6.84
N ALA A 467 23.36 -8.74 5.55
CA ALA A 467 22.24 -9.17 4.73
C ALA A 467 22.12 -10.70 4.69
N LYS A 468 23.23 -11.40 4.41
CA LYS A 468 23.27 -12.87 4.36
C LYS A 468 22.83 -13.51 5.68
N LYS A 469 23.16 -12.90 6.82
CA LYS A 469 22.80 -13.41 8.16
C LYS A 469 21.34 -13.15 8.53
N ASN A 470 20.69 -12.12 7.98
CA ASN A 470 19.41 -11.62 8.48
C ASN A 470 18.24 -11.66 7.47
N ILE A 471 18.49 -11.66 6.15
CA ILE A 471 17.42 -11.68 5.12
C ILE A 471 16.51 -12.89 5.27
N TRP A 472 17.06 -14.09 5.49
CA TRP A 472 16.24 -15.29 5.64
C TRP A 472 15.33 -15.23 6.87
N LYS A 473 15.75 -14.54 7.94
CA LYS A 473 14.93 -14.33 9.14
C LYS A 473 13.75 -13.41 8.85
N LEU A 474 14.00 -12.34 8.09
CA LEU A 474 12.97 -11.43 7.63
C LEU A 474 11.99 -12.14 6.68
N ASN A 475 12.50 -12.97 5.76
CA ASN A 475 11.69 -13.81 4.88
C ASN A 475 10.78 -14.73 5.68
N ALA A 476 11.33 -15.46 6.67
CA ALA A 476 10.56 -16.35 7.53
C ALA A 476 9.45 -15.60 8.29
N ALA A 477 9.75 -14.40 8.80
CA ALA A 477 8.77 -13.54 9.45
C ALA A 477 7.63 -13.14 8.49
N HIS A 478 7.95 -12.63 7.30
CA HIS A 478 6.93 -12.23 6.33
C HIS A 478 6.11 -13.43 5.84
N ILE A 479 6.74 -14.57 5.55
CA ILE A 479 6.05 -15.81 5.19
C ILE A 479 5.11 -16.26 6.30
N ALA A 480 5.52 -16.18 7.57
CA ALA A 480 4.64 -16.51 8.69
C ALA A 480 3.42 -15.58 8.78
N GLY A 481 3.60 -14.27 8.54
CA GLY A 481 2.49 -13.32 8.48
C GLY A 481 1.52 -13.60 7.33
N LEU A 482 2.04 -13.95 6.15
CA LEU A 482 1.25 -14.34 4.98
C LEU A 482 0.52 -15.67 5.22
N ALA A 483 1.21 -16.68 5.75
CA ALA A 483 0.65 -17.99 6.05
C ALA A 483 -0.44 -17.91 7.14
N TYR A 484 -0.20 -17.13 8.20
CA TYR A 484 -1.21 -16.85 9.22
C TYR A 484 -2.47 -16.24 8.59
N SER A 485 -2.29 -15.24 7.71
CA SER A 485 -3.39 -14.59 7.00
C SER A 485 -4.13 -15.59 6.12
N ALA A 486 -3.41 -16.41 5.34
CA ALA A 486 -4.01 -17.40 4.44
C ALA A 486 -4.82 -18.47 5.18
N ILE A 487 -4.28 -18.99 6.28
CA ILE A 487 -4.97 -20.02 7.08
C ILE A 487 -6.20 -19.41 7.78
N THR A 488 -6.01 -18.28 8.46
CA THR A 488 -7.07 -17.67 9.27
C THR A 488 -8.20 -17.17 8.38
N LEU A 489 -7.87 -16.42 7.32
CA LEU A 489 -8.87 -15.84 6.43
C LEU A 489 -9.40 -16.81 5.40
N GLY A 490 -8.53 -17.61 4.79
CA GLY A 490 -8.87 -18.47 3.68
C GLY A 490 -9.61 -19.75 4.09
N VAL A 491 -9.33 -20.27 5.29
CA VAL A 491 -9.81 -21.60 5.71
C VAL A 491 -10.60 -21.56 7.01
N LEU A 492 -10.01 -21.01 8.08
CA LEU A 492 -10.62 -21.08 9.41
C LEU A 492 -11.92 -20.27 9.50
N LEU A 493 -11.92 -19.01 9.03
CA LEU A 493 -13.12 -18.17 9.08
C LEU A 493 -14.31 -18.74 8.26
N PRO A 494 -14.14 -19.16 7.00
CA PRO A 494 -15.20 -19.84 6.25
C PRO A 494 -15.71 -21.09 6.94
N MET A 495 -14.81 -21.91 7.50
CA MET A 495 -15.16 -23.12 8.23
C MET A 495 -15.99 -22.81 9.48
N ILE A 496 -15.59 -21.81 10.28
CA ILE A 496 -16.32 -21.40 11.48
C ILE A 496 -17.71 -20.90 11.08
N ASN A 497 -17.82 -20.06 10.05
CA ASN A 497 -19.11 -19.56 9.56
C ASN A 497 -20.04 -20.69 9.10
N ASP A 498 -19.54 -21.61 8.27
CA ASP A 498 -20.29 -22.78 7.81
C ASP A 498 -20.79 -23.66 8.96
N LYS A 499 -19.91 -23.98 9.92
CA LYS A 499 -20.28 -24.77 11.11
C LYS A 499 -21.35 -24.07 11.94
N MET A 500 -21.22 -22.77 12.18
CA MET A 500 -22.22 -22.03 12.96
C MET A 500 -23.56 -21.92 12.21
N THR A 501 -23.56 -21.83 10.88
CA THR A 501 -24.79 -21.82 10.06
C THR A 501 -25.50 -23.17 10.12
N LYS A 502 -24.77 -24.27 9.94
CA LYS A 502 -25.31 -25.63 10.08
C LYS A 502 -25.85 -25.89 11.48
N TYR A 503 -25.14 -25.45 12.52
CA TYR A 503 -25.60 -25.59 13.90
C TYR A 503 -26.90 -24.84 14.17
N LYS A 504 -27.02 -23.59 13.70
CA LYS A 504 -28.25 -22.79 13.84
C LYS A 504 -29.43 -23.47 13.14
N ALA A 505 -29.24 -23.92 11.90
CA ALA A 505 -30.27 -24.61 11.14
C ALA A 505 -30.75 -25.90 11.83
N ARG A 506 -29.84 -26.70 12.41
CA ARG A 506 -30.20 -27.88 13.20
C ARG A 506 -31.02 -27.53 14.45
N LYS A 507 -30.65 -26.47 15.15
CA LYS A 507 -31.37 -26.02 16.35
C LYS A 507 -32.76 -25.49 16.02
N GLU A 508 -32.93 -24.84 14.88
CA GLU A 508 -34.24 -24.38 14.38
C GLU A 508 -35.11 -25.57 13.96
N ALA A 509 -34.54 -26.54 13.25
CA ALA A 509 -35.24 -27.78 12.89
C ALA A 509 -35.66 -28.63 14.09
N ALA A 510 -34.92 -28.58 15.20
CA ALA A 510 -35.25 -29.29 16.44
C ALA A 510 -36.32 -28.60 17.31
N LYS A 511 -36.76 -27.39 16.94
CA LYS A 511 -37.84 -26.64 17.62
C LYS A 511 -39.20 -26.81 16.93
N VAL A 512 -39.20 -27.38 15.73
CA VAL A 512 -40.37 -27.78 14.95
C VAL A 512 -40.63 -29.25 15.24
#